data_AF-A0A949A2Q2-F1
#
_entry.id   AF-A0A949A2Q2-F1
#
_cell.length_a   1.000
_cell.length_b   1.000
_cell.length_c   1.000
_cell.angle_alpha   90.00
_cell.angle_beta   90.00
_cell.angle_gamma   90.00
#
_symmetry.space_group_name_H-M   'P 1'
#
loop_
_entity.id
_entity.type
_entity.pdbx_description
1 polymer ?
#
loop_
_entity_poly.entity_id
_entity_poly.type
_entity_poly.pdbx_seq_one_letter_code
_entity_poly.pdbx_strand_id
1 'polypeptide(L)'
;MQLINHLLRWKIFLPFFLIVLILLSQEVCAENQPESSAFQAGITAFKQGDYNSALVFFHEAESLGFEKPSLYYNIGVCCYKLGRYQEAEEAFRKTAAFPQMAPLAFYNLGVVAEKQSDHEKALYWLHKSYDNAEADDVNLRVLAANALAQIEGKPAPSDWASYVSFGLGYDDNVELLPDSDFLQASNMDDWFLDMYLFTRRFFTGNSSSSGSYFQAGLSYLKYAEVGEYDTGTVDLALFYWKQAGSYQLEGGGGYYYSTIDGQSYEQSPMISLQAKRTLWPSTNLRFRYRLNYFDVLDSDYDYLSGWRHRTMAELSRRWGNYNGYLAYTLELNDRDDEDYSPTRHLFSAGVDMKPLDNIGVNLYVGYRSSHYDIASFDDREEERFNATLNLTYFLVNGWEISCKVEYADNESDDDLYDYTRNAVTLYFARLF
;
A
#
# COMPACT_ATOMS: atom_id res chain seq x y z
N MET A 1 -4.32 -5.91 34.69
CA MET A 1 -5.65 -6.59 34.70
C MET A 1 -6.82 -5.64 34.42
N GLN A 2 -6.66 -4.32 34.52
CA GLN A 2 -7.67 -3.34 34.04
C GLN A 2 -7.58 -3.04 32.54
N LEU A 3 -6.40 -3.20 31.90
CA LEU A 3 -6.23 -3.06 30.44
C LEU A 3 -6.95 -4.14 29.61
N ILE A 4 -7.03 -5.37 30.14
CA ILE A 4 -7.75 -6.49 29.51
C ILE A 4 -9.27 -6.27 29.61
N ASN A 5 -9.75 -5.61 30.67
CA ASN A 5 -11.18 -5.32 30.85
C ASN A 5 -11.68 -4.13 30.02
N HIS A 6 -10.78 -3.30 29.47
CA HIS A 6 -11.14 -2.19 28.59
C HIS A 6 -11.31 -2.64 27.13
N LEU A 7 -10.46 -3.56 26.66
CA LEU A 7 -10.55 -4.17 25.32
C LEU A 7 -11.76 -5.12 25.13
N LEU A 8 -12.41 -5.53 26.22
CA LEU A 8 -13.58 -6.42 26.21
C LEU A 8 -14.94 -5.70 26.05
N ARG A 9 -14.97 -4.36 25.92
CA ARG A 9 -16.22 -3.58 25.83
C ARG A 9 -16.78 -3.35 24.42
N TRP A 10 -16.06 -3.69 23.35
CA TRP A 10 -16.54 -3.48 21.97
C TRP A 10 -17.05 -4.77 21.34
N LYS A 11 -18.30 -5.13 21.66
CA LYS A 11 -19.02 -6.30 21.13
C LYS A 11 -19.57 -6.09 19.70
N ILE A 12 -18.72 -5.73 18.73
CA ILE A 12 -19.13 -5.61 17.32
C ILE A 12 -18.25 -6.44 16.36
N PHE A 13 -17.03 -6.84 16.75
CA PHE A 13 -16.14 -7.60 15.86
C PHE A 13 -16.33 -9.12 15.86
N LEU A 14 -16.84 -9.72 16.94
CA LEU A 14 -17.08 -11.17 17.01
C LEU A 14 -18.30 -11.69 16.20
N PRO A 15 -19.44 -10.97 16.09
CA PRO A 15 -20.56 -11.46 15.29
C PRO A 15 -20.33 -11.33 13.78
N PHE A 16 -19.52 -10.37 13.32
CA PHE A 16 -19.21 -10.20 11.89
C PHE A 16 -18.33 -11.35 11.35
N PHE A 17 -17.36 -11.80 12.14
CA PHE A 17 -16.49 -12.93 11.78
C PHE A 17 -17.24 -14.27 11.77
N LEU A 18 -18.26 -14.43 12.63
CA LEU A 18 -19.13 -15.61 12.68
C LEU A 18 -20.16 -15.65 11.54
N ILE A 19 -20.66 -14.49 11.09
CA ILE A 19 -21.58 -14.42 9.92
C ILE A 19 -20.83 -14.74 8.62
N VAL A 20 -19.57 -14.33 8.48
CA VAL A 20 -18.71 -14.71 7.33
C VAL A 20 -18.40 -16.21 7.32
N LEU A 21 -18.23 -16.84 8.49
CA LEU A 21 -18.05 -18.30 8.61
C LEU A 21 -19.33 -19.11 8.34
N ILE A 22 -20.52 -18.57 8.64
CA ILE A 22 -21.82 -19.21 8.34
C ILE A 22 -22.23 -19.02 6.87
N LEU A 23 -21.78 -17.94 6.22
CA LEU A 23 -21.95 -17.75 4.77
C LEU A 23 -21.00 -18.62 3.93
N LEU A 24 -19.91 -19.15 4.51
CA LEU A 24 -18.97 -20.08 3.87
C LEU A 24 -19.39 -21.56 3.95
N SER A 25 -20.51 -21.90 4.61
CA SER A 25 -20.94 -23.30 4.81
C SER A 25 -22.25 -23.69 4.13
N GLN A 26 -22.67 -22.98 3.08
CA GLN A 26 -23.78 -23.47 2.26
C GLN A 26 -23.27 -24.42 1.18
N GLU A 27 -23.25 -25.72 1.50
CA GLU A 27 -23.29 -26.74 0.47
C GLU A 27 -24.65 -26.63 -0.24
N VAL A 28 -24.61 -26.11 -1.47
CA VAL A 28 -25.73 -26.19 -2.40
C VAL A 28 -25.92 -27.67 -2.73
N CYS A 29 -26.96 -28.27 -2.15
CA CYS A 29 -27.38 -29.61 -2.49
C CYS A 29 -28.07 -29.56 -3.87
N ALA A 30 -27.29 -29.76 -4.93
CA ALA A 30 -27.81 -29.84 -6.28
C ALA A 30 -28.59 -31.15 -6.48
N GLU A 31 -29.75 -31.02 -7.09
CA GLU A 31 -30.72 -32.08 -7.39
C GLU A 31 -30.13 -33.05 -8.44
N ASN A 32 -29.82 -34.29 -8.02
CA ASN A 32 -29.20 -35.30 -8.87
C ASN A 32 -30.22 -35.89 -9.87
N GLN A 33 -30.06 -35.56 -11.15
CA GLN A 33 -30.46 -36.46 -12.23
C GLN A 33 -29.43 -37.58 -12.36
N PRO A 34 -29.81 -38.80 -12.79
CA PRO A 34 -28.88 -39.92 -12.88
C PRO A 34 -27.83 -39.65 -13.96
N GLU A 35 -26.70 -39.08 -13.55
CA GLU A 35 -25.50 -39.01 -14.35
C GLU A 35 -25.04 -40.43 -14.67
N SER A 36 -24.35 -40.60 -15.81
CA SER A 36 -23.74 -41.89 -16.15
C SER A 36 -22.90 -42.38 -14.95
N SER A 37 -23.10 -43.63 -14.52
CA SER A 37 -22.32 -44.24 -13.44
C SER A 37 -20.82 -44.05 -13.63
N ALA A 38 -20.36 -44.01 -14.88
CA ALA A 38 -18.97 -43.78 -15.23
C ALA A 38 -18.53 -42.33 -14.95
N PHE A 39 -19.36 -41.32 -15.22
CA PHE A 39 -18.99 -39.92 -14.93
C PHE A 39 -18.81 -39.68 -13.43
N GLN A 40 -19.69 -40.23 -12.60
CA GLN A 40 -19.59 -40.15 -11.14
C GLN A 40 -18.37 -40.89 -10.57
N ALA A 41 -18.03 -42.06 -11.15
CA ALA A 41 -16.78 -42.75 -10.83
C ALA A 41 -15.56 -41.89 -11.18
N GLY A 42 -15.58 -41.21 -12.33
CA GLY A 42 -14.53 -40.27 -12.75
C GLY A 42 -14.37 -39.09 -11.80
N ILE A 43 -15.46 -38.47 -11.36
CA ILE A 43 -15.43 -37.39 -10.34
C ILE A 43 -14.82 -37.89 -9.03
N THR A 44 -15.18 -39.12 -8.61
CA THR A 44 -14.67 -39.71 -7.37
C THR A 44 -13.15 -39.93 -7.45
N ALA A 45 -12.66 -40.53 -8.54
CA ALA A 45 -11.23 -40.72 -8.79
C ALA A 45 -10.48 -39.37 -8.88
N PHE A 46 -11.08 -38.37 -9.54
CA PHE A 46 -10.51 -37.03 -9.63
C PHE A 46 -10.31 -36.38 -8.25
N LYS A 47 -11.31 -36.45 -7.38
CA LYS A 47 -11.23 -35.92 -6.00
C LYS A 47 -10.17 -36.63 -5.15
N GLN A 48 -9.85 -37.88 -5.47
CA GLN A 48 -8.77 -38.65 -4.82
C GLN A 48 -7.38 -38.32 -5.40
N GLY A 49 -7.29 -37.47 -6.42
CA GLY A 49 -6.04 -37.12 -7.10
C GLY A 49 -5.56 -38.20 -8.08
N ASP A 50 -6.33 -39.27 -8.31
CA ASP A 50 -6.01 -40.30 -9.31
C ASP A 50 -6.51 -39.87 -10.70
N TYR A 51 -5.76 -38.98 -11.33
CA TYR A 51 -6.12 -38.41 -12.63
C TYR A 51 -6.11 -39.44 -13.77
N ASN A 52 -5.33 -40.52 -13.65
CA ASN A 52 -5.29 -41.59 -14.66
C ASN A 52 -6.59 -42.41 -14.63
N SER A 53 -7.00 -42.88 -13.45
CA SER A 53 -8.29 -43.59 -13.30
C SER A 53 -9.46 -42.67 -13.64
N ALA A 54 -9.39 -41.40 -13.26
CA ALA A 54 -10.43 -40.42 -13.61
C ALA A 54 -10.61 -40.30 -15.13
N LEU A 55 -9.53 -40.24 -15.91
CA LEU A 55 -9.61 -40.20 -17.37
C LEU A 55 -10.25 -41.46 -17.96
N VAL A 56 -9.94 -42.64 -17.42
CA VAL A 56 -10.56 -43.90 -17.89
C VAL A 56 -12.07 -43.83 -17.74
N PHE A 57 -12.56 -43.45 -16.56
CA PHE A 57 -13.99 -43.32 -16.29
C PHE A 57 -14.65 -42.18 -17.08
N PHE A 58 -13.96 -41.06 -17.30
CA PHE A 58 -14.49 -39.98 -18.14
C PHE A 58 -14.59 -40.39 -19.62
N HIS A 59 -13.62 -41.12 -20.17
CA HIS A 59 -13.74 -41.64 -21.54
C HIS A 59 -14.78 -42.75 -21.66
N GLU A 60 -14.95 -43.58 -20.63
CA GLU A 60 -16.08 -44.51 -20.57
C GLU A 60 -17.41 -43.74 -20.61
N ALA A 61 -17.56 -42.67 -19.81
CA ALA A 61 -18.73 -41.81 -19.86
C ALA A 61 -18.95 -41.19 -21.25
N GLU A 62 -17.87 -40.70 -21.90
CA GLU A 62 -17.90 -40.20 -23.27
C GLU A 62 -18.41 -41.28 -24.24
N SER A 63 -17.91 -42.51 -24.14
CA SER A 63 -18.30 -43.63 -25.01
C SER A 63 -19.76 -44.07 -24.81
N LEU A 64 -20.33 -43.80 -23.64
CA LEU A 64 -21.74 -44.05 -23.31
C LEU A 64 -22.66 -42.90 -23.76
N GLY A 65 -22.13 -41.92 -24.51
CA GLY A 65 -22.88 -40.80 -25.08
C GLY A 65 -23.10 -39.64 -24.10
N PHE A 66 -22.32 -39.55 -23.02
CA PHE A 66 -22.41 -38.42 -22.11
C PHE A 66 -21.73 -37.18 -22.71
N GLU A 67 -22.48 -36.32 -23.39
CA GLU A 67 -21.95 -35.12 -24.05
C GLU A 67 -22.32 -33.85 -23.26
N LYS A 68 -21.67 -33.64 -22.11
CA LYS A 68 -21.81 -32.42 -21.31
C LYS A 68 -20.52 -31.61 -21.28
N PRO A 69 -20.58 -30.28 -21.17
CA PRO A 69 -19.37 -29.45 -21.09
C PRO A 69 -18.52 -29.78 -19.84
N SER A 70 -19.17 -30.18 -18.74
CA SER A 70 -18.47 -30.63 -17.52
C SER A 70 -17.61 -31.87 -17.75
N LEU A 71 -18.00 -32.78 -18.65
CA LEU A 71 -17.19 -33.94 -19.00
C LEU A 71 -15.89 -33.50 -19.68
N TYR A 72 -16.00 -32.74 -20.77
CA TYR A 72 -14.84 -32.30 -21.53
C TYR A 72 -13.92 -31.40 -20.69
N TYR A 73 -14.50 -30.57 -19.83
CA TYR A 73 -13.74 -29.76 -18.88
C TYR A 73 -12.91 -30.64 -17.95
N ASN A 74 -13.52 -31.66 -17.34
CA ASN A 74 -12.83 -32.56 -16.41
C ASN A 74 -11.75 -33.40 -17.10
N ILE A 75 -12.00 -33.88 -18.33
CA ILE A 75 -10.98 -34.53 -19.18
C ILE A 75 -9.79 -33.58 -19.38
N GLY A 76 -10.06 -32.32 -19.74
CA GLY A 76 -9.02 -31.31 -19.94
C GLY A 76 -8.19 -31.05 -18.68
N VAL A 77 -8.83 -30.93 -17.52
CA VAL A 77 -8.13 -30.73 -16.24
C VAL A 77 -7.29 -31.95 -15.88
N CYS A 78 -7.79 -33.18 -16.04
CA CYS A 78 -6.99 -34.39 -15.84
C CYS A 78 -5.76 -34.43 -16.74
N CYS A 79 -5.94 -34.20 -18.05
CA CYS A 79 -4.85 -34.17 -19.01
C CYS A 79 -3.81 -33.10 -18.63
N TYR A 80 -4.25 -31.92 -18.22
CA TYR A 80 -3.36 -30.85 -17.75
C TYR A 80 -2.54 -31.29 -16.51
N LYS A 81 -3.20 -31.88 -15.51
CA LYS A 81 -2.54 -32.35 -14.27
C LYS A 81 -1.55 -33.48 -14.53
N LEU A 82 -1.77 -34.27 -15.58
CA LEU A 82 -0.86 -35.32 -16.04
C LEU A 82 0.25 -34.81 -16.99
N GLY A 83 0.30 -33.51 -17.29
CA GLY A 83 1.26 -32.93 -18.24
C GLY A 83 0.97 -33.27 -19.71
N ARG A 84 -0.20 -33.83 -20.01
CA ARG A 84 -0.66 -34.19 -21.37
C ARG A 84 -1.31 -32.96 -22.02
N TYR A 85 -0.52 -31.92 -22.24
CA TYR A 85 -1.02 -30.58 -22.62
C TYR A 85 -1.75 -30.55 -23.96
N GLN A 86 -1.35 -31.35 -24.93
CA GLN A 86 -2.03 -31.41 -26.23
C GLN A 86 -3.45 -31.98 -26.11
N GLU A 87 -3.63 -33.04 -25.34
CA GLU A 87 -4.94 -33.63 -25.06
C GLU A 87 -5.80 -32.70 -24.20
N ALA A 88 -5.17 -31.96 -23.27
CA ALA A 88 -5.86 -30.93 -22.49
C ALA A 88 -6.40 -29.81 -23.41
N GLU A 89 -5.60 -29.35 -24.37
CA GLU A 89 -6.04 -28.34 -25.35
C GLU A 89 -7.26 -28.82 -26.15
N GLU A 90 -7.24 -30.06 -26.65
CA GLU A 90 -8.37 -30.64 -27.39
C GLU A 90 -9.65 -30.72 -26.55
N ALA A 91 -9.53 -31.15 -25.29
CA ALA A 91 -10.66 -31.26 -24.38
C ALA A 91 -11.22 -29.89 -23.98
N PHE A 92 -10.36 -28.88 -23.74
CA PHE A 92 -10.83 -27.53 -23.49
C PHE A 92 -11.43 -26.86 -24.73
N ARG A 93 -10.96 -27.18 -25.96
CA ARG A 93 -11.62 -26.74 -27.20
C ARG A 93 -13.03 -27.33 -27.32
N LYS A 94 -13.23 -28.61 -26.96
CA LYS A 94 -14.58 -29.20 -26.88
C LYS A 94 -15.44 -28.49 -25.83
N THR A 95 -14.86 -28.15 -24.68
CA THR A 95 -15.56 -27.37 -23.63
C THR A 95 -15.96 -25.98 -24.14
N ALA A 96 -15.09 -25.32 -24.91
CA ALA A 96 -15.33 -24.00 -25.48
C ALA A 96 -16.44 -23.97 -26.54
N ALA A 97 -16.88 -25.12 -27.05
CA ALA A 97 -18.03 -25.21 -27.95
C ALA A 97 -19.38 -24.94 -27.23
N PHE A 98 -19.39 -24.97 -25.90
CA PHE A 98 -20.57 -24.68 -25.08
C PHE A 98 -20.51 -23.23 -24.57
N PRO A 99 -21.39 -22.32 -25.04
CA PRO A 99 -21.27 -20.88 -24.76
C PRO A 99 -21.12 -20.53 -23.27
N GLN A 100 -21.89 -21.18 -22.41
CA GLN A 100 -21.88 -20.96 -20.96
C GLN A 100 -20.56 -21.33 -20.26
N MET A 101 -19.72 -22.17 -20.87
CA MET A 101 -18.40 -22.54 -20.32
C MET A 101 -17.24 -22.03 -21.21
N ALA A 102 -17.54 -21.34 -22.31
CA ALA A 102 -16.53 -20.87 -23.24
C ALA A 102 -15.50 -19.92 -22.62
N PRO A 103 -15.89 -18.92 -21.80
CA PRO A 103 -14.92 -18.04 -21.14
C PRO A 103 -13.95 -18.82 -20.24
N LEU A 104 -14.47 -19.72 -19.40
CA LEU A 104 -13.63 -20.56 -18.52
C LEU A 104 -12.74 -21.51 -19.33
N ALA A 105 -13.24 -22.05 -20.45
CA ALA A 105 -12.44 -22.88 -21.35
C ALA A 105 -11.31 -22.07 -22.01
N PHE A 106 -11.56 -20.82 -22.43
CA PHE A 106 -10.53 -19.93 -22.96
C PHE A 106 -9.44 -19.66 -21.92
N TYR A 107 -9.82 -19.40 -20.66
CA TYR A 107 -8.83 -19.25 -19.59
C TYR A 107 -7.90 -20.46 -19.48
N ASN A 108 -8.48 -21.67 -19.43
CA ASN A 108 -7.70 -22.90 -19.30
C ASN A 108 -6.88 -23.22 -20.56
N LEU A 109 -7.35 -22.85 -21.77
CA LEU A 109 -6.54 -22.90 -23.00
C LEU A 109 -5.34 -21.96 -22.91
N GLY A 110 -5.51 -20.78 -22.32
CA GLY A 110 -4.42 -19.85 -22.04
C GLY A 110 -3.37 -20.43 -21.09
N VAL A 111 -3.82 -21.07 -20.01
CA VAL A 111 -2.96 -21.75 -19.03
C VAL A 111 -2.23 -22.95 -19.64
N VAL A 112 -2.89 -23.73 -20.51
CA VAL A 112 -2.27 -24.84 -21.24
C VAL A 112 -1.18 -24.32 -22.18
N ALA A 113 -1.47 -23.26 -22.95
CA ALA A 113 -0.51 -22.66 -23.88
C ALA A 113 0.71 -22.09 -23.15
N GLU A 114 0.54 -21.51 -21.95
CA GLU A 114 1.65 -21.07 -21.10
C GLU A 114 2.55 -22.24 -20.70
N LYS A 115 1.98 -23.39 -20.31
CA LYS A 115 2.76 -24.61 -19.99
C LYS A 115 3.47 -25.22 -21.18
N GLN A 116 3.00 -24.95 -22.40
CA GLN A 116 3.66 -25.31 -23.65
C GLN A 116 4.70 -24.26 -24.08
N SER A 117 4.89 -23.19 -23.31
CA SER A 117 5.73 -22.03 -23.65
C SER A 117 5.30 -21.29 -24.93
N ASP A 118 4.04 -21.44 -25.34
CA ASP A 118 3.46 -20.73 -26.48
C ASP A 118 2.78 -19.45 -25.99
N HIS A 119 3.60 -18.42 -25.74
CA HIS A 119 3.15 -17.17 -25.14
C HIS A 119 2.13 -16.42 -26.02
N GLU A 120 2.27 -16.47 -27.35
CA GLU A 120 1.31 -15.82 -28.25
C GLU A 120 -0.08 -16.45 -28.15
N LYS A 121 -0.17 -17.79 -28.14
CA LYS A 121 -1.45 -18.48 -27.93
C LYS A 121 -1.99 -18.25 -26.53
N ALA A 122 -1.13 -18.20 -25.53
CA ALA A 122 -1.55 -17.94 -24.15
C ALA A 122 -2.24 -16.57 -24.05
N LEU A 123 -1.60 -15.52 -24.58
CA LEU A 123 -2.19 -14.17 -24.63
C LEU A 123 -3.51 -14.15 -25.40
N TYR A 124 -3.55 -14.77 -26.58
CA TYR A 124 -4.78 -14.84 -27.38
C TYR A 124 -5.95 -15.43 -26.59
N TRP A 125 -5.75 -16.58 -25.94
CA TRP A 125 -6.80 -17.27 -25.22
C TRP A 125 -7.20 -16.54 -23.92
N LEU A 126 -6.23 -15.94 -23.21
CA LEU A 126 -6.52 -15.18 -22.00
C LEU A 126 -7.27 -13.88 -22.29
N HIS A 127 -6.92 -13.15 -23.36
CA HIS A 127 -7.70 -11.99 -23.82
C HIS A 127 -9.13 -12.41 -24.19
N LYS A 128 -9.26 -13.50 -24.94
CA LYS A 128 -10.57 -14.04 -25.29
C LYS A 128 -11.38 -14.44 -24.05
N SER A 129 -10.75 -14.99 -23.02
CA SER A 129 -11.41 -15.25 -21.73
C SER A 129 -11.86 -13.97 -21.05
N TYR A 130 -11.00 -12.96 -20.98
CA TYR A 130 -11.29 -11.68 -20.33
C TYR A 130 -12.46 -10.95 -21.02
N ASP A 131 -12.45 -10.91 -22.35
CA ASP A 131 -13.46 -10.22 -23.16
C ASP A 131 -14.83 -10.91 -23.14
N ASN A 132 -14.86 -12.24 -22.95
CA ASN A 132 -16.10 -13.03 -23.01
C ASN A 132 -16.65 -13.43 -21.64
N ALA A 133 -15.93 -13.16 -20.55
CA ALA A 133 -16.45 -13.42 -19.21
C ALA A 133 -17.67 -12.53 -18.92
N GLU A 134 -18.73 -13.11 -18.35
CA GLU A 134 -19.93 -12.37 -17.98
C GLU A 134 -19.60 -11.24 -16.99
N ALA A 135 -20.44 -10.20 -16.95
CA ALA A 135 -20.17 -9.01 -16.16
C ALA A 135 -20.13 -9.28 -14.64
N ASP A 136 -20.85 -10.32 -14.20
CA ASP A 136 -20.95 -10.80 -12.82
C ASP A 136 -19.93 -11.91 -12.46
N ASP A 137 -19.27 -12.54 -13.45
CA ASP A 137 -18.13 -13.44 -13.20
C ASP A 137 -16.83 -12.66 -13.00
N VAL A 138 -16.81 -11.88 -11.92
CA VAL A 138 -15.68 -11.04 -11.51
C VAL A 138 -14.43 -11.89 -11.27
N ASN A 139 -14.60 -13.11 -10.76
CA ASN A 139 -13.48 -14.01 -10.44
C ASN A 139 -12.73 -14.43 -11.71
N LEU A 140 -13.45 -14.87 -12.76
CA LEU A 140 -12.81 -15.29 -14.00
C LEU A 140 -12.12 -14.11 -14.71
N ARG A 141 -12.73 -12.92 -14.72
CA ARG A 141 -12.12 -11.70 -15.25
C ARG A 141 -10.80 -11.37 -14.55
N VAL A 142 -10.79 -11.43 -13.21
CA VAL A 142 -9.59 -11.19 -12.41
C VAL A 142 -8.51 -12.25 -12.70
N LEU A 143 -8.89 -13.53 -12.78
CA LEU A 143 -7.94 -14.61 -13.11
C LEU A 143 -7.29 -14.41 -14.48
N ALA A 144 -8.08 -14.10 -15.52
CA ALA A 144 -7.59 -13.84 -16.86
C ALA A 144 -6.66 -12.62 -16.90
N ALA A 145 -7.06 -11.51 -16.26
CA ALA A 145 -6.24 -10.30 -16.18
C ALA A 145 -4.89 -10.55 -15.48
N ASN A 146 -4.87 -11.33 -14.41
CA ASN A 146 -3.64 -11.67 -13.69
C ASN A 146 -2.69 -12.51 -14.55
N ALA A 147 -3.25 -13.49 -15.28
CA ALA A 147 -2.46 -14.34 -16.18
C ALA A 147 -1.90 -13.52 -17.37
N LEU A 148 -2.67 -12.59 -17.92
CA LEU A 148 -2.19 -11.64 -18.95
C LEU A 148 -1.02 -10.81 -18.42
N ALA A 149 -1.17 -10.20 -17.24
CA ALA A 149 -0.12 -9.38 -16.63
C ALA A 149 1.20 -10.14 -16.39
N GLN A 150 1.14 -11.45 -16.12
CA GLN A 150 2.33 -12.30 -15.99
C GLN A 150 3.04 -12.54 -17.32
N ILE A 151 2.29 -12.70 -18.42
CA ILE A 151 2.83 -13.07 -19.74
C ILE A 151 3.24 -11.84 -20.55
N GLU A 152 2.46 -10.76 -20.52
CA GLU A 152 2.77 -9.51 -21.22
C GLU A 152 4.00 -8.80 -20.62
N GLY A 153 4.41 -9.21 -19.42
CA GLY A 153 5.44 -8.54 -18.65
C GLY A 153 4.95 -7.21 -18.12
N LYS A 154 5.76 -6.56 -17.28
CA LYS A 154 5.46 -5.18 -16.88
C LYS A 154 5.47 -4.32 -18.15
N PRO A 155 4.42 -3.53 -18.42
CA PRO A 155 4.46 -2.56 -19.52
C PRO A 155 5.74 -1.73 -19.40
N ALA A 156 6.25 -1.24 -20.54
CA ALA A 156 7.41 -0.36 -20.57
C ALA A 156 7.24 0.72 -19.48
N PRO A 157 8.26 0.97 -18.63
CA PRO A 157 8.10 1.83 -17.48
C PRO A 157 7.56 3.18 -17.95
N SER A 158 6.40 3.56 -17.41
CA SER A 158 5.80 4.85 -17.66
C SER A 158 6.79 5.94 -17.23
N ASP A 159 6.82 7.04 -17.99
CA ASP A 159 7.51 8.25 -17.53
C ASP A 159 6.82 8.88 -16.32
N TRP A 160 5.67 8.33 -15.92
CA TRP A 160 4.92 8.70 -14.73
C TRP A 160 4.99 7.60 -13.66
N ALA A 161 5.09 8.03 -12.41
CA ALA A 161 4.76 7.22 -11.24
C ALA A 161 3.77 8.02 -10.40
N SER A 162 2.54 7.51 -10.24
CA SER A 162 1.50 8.22 -9.49
C SER A 162 0.93 7.35 -8.38
N TYR A 163 0.63 7.93 -7.24
CA TYR A 163 0.05 7.25 -6.08
C TYR A 163 -1.20 8.00 -5.64
N VAL A 164 -2.28 7.27 -5.39
CA VAL A 164 -3.49 7.82 -4.78
C VAL A 164 -3.82 7.00 -3.54
N SER A 165 -4.27 7.66 -2.48
CA SER A 165 -4.79 7.02 -1.29
C SER A 165 -5.98 7.78 -0.71
N PHE A 166 -6.93 7.01 -0.17
CA PHE A 166 -8.07 7.47 0.60
C PHE A 166 -8.05 6.73 1.93
N GLY A 167 -8.08 7.46 3.03
CA GLY A 167 -8.00 6.97 4.39
C GLY A 167 -9.23 7.37 5.19
N LEU A 168 -9.77 6.44 5.96
CA LEU A 168 -10.70 6.75 7.04
C LEU A 168 -10.02 6.39 8.35
N GLY A 169 -9.93 7.34 9.26
CA GLY A 169 -9.23 7.13 10.51
C GLY A 169 -9.93 7.77 11.70
N TYR A 170 -9.37 7.50 12.87
CA TYR A 170 -9.76 8.06 14.14
C TYR A 170 -8.52 8.47 14.90
N ASP A 171 -8.58 9.64 15.51
CA ASP A 171 -7.54 10.30 16.28
C ASP A 171 -8.09 10.55 17.68
N ASP A 172 -7.40 10.12 18.74
CA ASP A 172 -7.88 10.29 20.11
C ASP A 172 -7.47 11.64 20.74
N ASN A 173 -6.60 12.41 20.09
CA ASN A 173 -6.13 13.70 20.57
C ASN A 173 -5.74 14.61 19.39
N VAL A 174 -6.75 15.20 18.73
CA VAL A 174 -6.55 16.08 17.57
C VAL A 174 -5.78 17.35 17.94
N GLU A 175 -6.06 17.91 19.11
CA GLU A 175 -5.53 19.19 19.57
C GLU A 175 -4.14 19.09 20.24
N LEU A 176 -3.66 17.88 20.53
CA LEU A 176 -2.43 17.60 21.28
C LEU A 176 -2.43 18.20 22.69
N LEU A 177 -3.56 18.08 23.39
CA LEU A 177 -3.70 18.62 24.75
C LEU A 177 -3.01 17.73 25.81
N PRO A 178 -2.61 18.33 26.95
CA PRO A 178 -2.05 17.61 28.09
C PRO A 178 -2.98 16.60 28.74
N ASP A 179 -2.39 15.47 29.12
CA ASP A 179 -3.06 14.41 29.90
C ASP A 179 -3.44 14.87 31.32
N SER A 180 -2.81 15.96 31.83
CA SER A 180 -2.88 16.44 33.21
C SER A 180 -4.04 17.42 33.51
N ASP A 181 -4.68 18.00 32.49
CA ASP A 181 -5.70 19.04 32.67
C ASP A 181 -7.15 18.51 32.82
N PHE A 182 -7.56 18.39 34.09
CA PHE A 182 -8.90 18.63 34.67
C PHE A 182 -10.16 17.94 34.11
N LEU A 183 -10.63 16.86 34.77
CA LEU A 183 -12.04 16.46 35.06
C LEU A 183 -13.16 16.60 34.00
N GLN A 184 -12.87 17.05 32.79
CA GLN A 184 -13.75 17.11 31.64
C GLN A 184 -13.25 16.02 30.71
N ALA A 185 -14.13 15.11 30.32
CA ALA A 185 -13.83 14.23 29.21
C ALA A 185 -13.55 15.14 28.01
N SER A 186 -12.33 15.13 27.49
CA SER A 186 -12.05 15.80 26.23
C SER A 186 -12.90 15.09 25.16
N ASN A 187 -13.92 15.78 24.64
CA ASN A 187 -14.64 15.37 23.44
C ASN A 187 -13.79 15.69 22.19
N MET A 188 -12.47 15.46 22.25
CA MET A 188 -11.49 15.94 21.26
C MET A 188 -10.81 14.80 20.50
N ASP A 189 -11.38 13.60 20.64
CA ASP A 189 -11.24 12.57 19.65
C ASP A 189 -12.10 12.90 18.43
N ASP A 190 -11.66 12.49 17.25
CA ASP A 190 -12.49 12.66 16.07
C ASP A 190 -12.16 11.66 14.97
N TRP A 191 -13.17 11.35 14.17
CA TRP A 191 -13.02 10.65 12.92
C TRP A 191 -12.53 11.61 11.84
N PHE A 192 -11.69 11.12 10.95
CA PHE A 192 -11.20 11.89 9.83
C PHE A 192 -11.18 11.13 8.52
N LEU A 193 -11.29 11.89 7.44
CA LEU A 193 -11.01 11.49 6.07
C LEU A 193 -9.64 12.06 5.68
N ASP A 194 -8.73 11.20 5.23
CA ASP A 194 -7.42 11.56 4.71
C ASP A 194 -7.35 11.23 3.21
N MET A 195 -7.00 12.20 2.39
CA MET A 195 -6.82 12.03 0.94
C MET A 195 -5.43 12.46 0.55
N TYR A 196 -4.75 11.64 -0.26
CA TYR A 196 -3.45 11.97 -0.80
C TYR A 196 -3.32 11.55 -2.26
N LEU A 197 -2.76 12.45 -3.06
CA LEU A 197 -2.38 12.22 -4.45
C LEU A 197 -0.94 12.67 -4.63
N PHE A 198 -0.12 11.79 -5.21
CA PHE A 198 1.24 12.07 -5.60
C PHE A 198 1.44 11.71 -7.06
N THR A 199 2.21 12.51 -7.78
CA THR A 199 2.66 12.15 -9.12
C THR A 199 4.07 12.62 -9.36
N ARG A 200 4.84 11.82 -10.10
CA ARG A 200 6.18 12.14 -10.56
C ARG A 200 6.28 11.88 -12.04
N ARG A 201 6.77 12.86 -12.80
CA ARG A 201 7.06 12.75 -14.22
C ARG A 201 8.56 12.88 -14.47
N PHE A 202 9.15 11.90 -15.15
CA PHE A 202 10.53 11.96 -15.63
C PHE A 202 10.59 12.67 -16.99
N PHE A 203 11.53 13.61 -17.18
CA PHE A 203 11.63 14.41 -18.42
C PHE A 203 12.76 13.99 -19.34
N THR A 204 13.91 13.67 -18.76
CA THR A 204 15.09 13.26 -19.51
C THR A 204 15.65 11.99 -18.88
N GLY A 205 15.79 10.95 -19.70
CA GLY A 205 16.48 9.70 -19.37
C GLY A 205 16.12 9.09 -18.02
N ASN A 206 15.33 8.03 -18.03
CA ASN A 206 15.54 6.93 -17.09
C ASN A 206 16.84 6.16 -17.45
N SER A 207 17.90 6.91 -17.77
CA SER A 207 19.26 6.42 -18.00
C SER A 207 19.87 6.18 -16.64
N SER A 208 20.76 5.20 -16.52
CA SER A 208 21.50 4.94 -15.27
C SER A 208 22.45 6.07 -14.86
N SER A 209 22.66 7.11 -15.69
CA SER A 209 23.68 8.14 -15.49
C SER A 209 23.18 9.50 -15.01
N SER A 210 21.98 9.93 -15.40
CA SER A 210 21.38 11.19 -14.97
C SER A 210 19.95 11.29 -15.45
N GLY A 211 19.14 12.11 -14.79
CA GLY A 211 17.82 12.46 -15.25
C GLY A 211 17.24 13.64 -14.49
N SER A 212 16.09 14.11 -14.95
CA SER A 212 15.30 15.13 -14.27
C SER A 212 13.86 14.67 -14.11
N TYR A 213 13.23 15.10 -13.04
CA TYR A 213 11.82 14.83 -12.80
C TYR A 213 11.13 15.98 -12.10
N PHE A 214 9.85 16.14 -12.43
CA PHE A 214 8.92 16.96 -11.68
C PHE A 214 8.10 16.04 -10.77
N GLN A 215 7.74 16.52 -9.59
CA GLN A 215 6.77 15.88 -8.74
C GLN A 215 5.75 16.88 -8.22
N ALA A 216 4.52 16.40 -8.04
CA ALA A 216 3.45 17.13 -7.39
C ALA A 216 2.78 16.24 -6.34
N GLY A 217 2.41 16.83 -5.22
CA GLY A 217 1.63 16.23 -4.15
C GLY A 217 0.42 17.10 -3.82
N LEU A 218 -0.70 16.47 -3.52
CA LEU A 218 -1.89 17.10 -2.95
C LEU A 218 -2.35 16.25 -1.77
N SER A 219 -2.61 16.87 -0.62
CA SER A 219 -3.29 16.20 0.49
C SER A 219 -4.47 17.01 0.99
N TYR A 220 -5.46 16.32 1.55
CA TYR A 220 -6.56 16.94 2.26
C TYR A 220 -6.98 16.04 3.43
N LEU A 221 -6.88 16.57 4.64
CA LEU A 221 -7.32 15.94 5.87
C LEU A 221 -8.56 16.69 6.35
N LYS A 222 -9.63 15.96 6.61
CA LYS A 222 -10.89 16.51 7.07
C LYS A 222 -11.40 15.77 8.29
N TYR A 223 -11.64 16.50 9.36
CA TYR A 223 -12.26 16.03 10.59
C TYR A 223 -13.80 16.09 10.51
N ALA A 224 -14.49 15.28 11.31
CA ALA A 224 -15.95 15.18 11.24
C ALA A 224 -16.64 16.26 12.10
N GLU A 225 -16.06 16.59 13.25
CA GLU A 225 -16.57 17.53 14.24
C GLU A 225 -15.64 18.74 14.43
N VAL A 226 -14.31 18.53 14.48
CA VAL A 226 -13.32 19.60 14.74
C VAL A 226 -12.73 20.20 13.45
N GLY A 227 -13.60 20.81 12.65
CA GLY A 227 -13.24 21.33 11.31
C GLY A 227 -12.17 22.42 11.27
N GLU A 228 -11.87 23.08 12.40
CA GLU A 228 -10.78 24.08 12.49
C GLU A 228 -9.38 23.45 12.28
N TYR A 229 -9.28 22.12 12.42
CA TYR A 229 -8.07 21.35 12.13
C TYR A 229 -8.06 20.72 10.73
N ASP A 230 -9.05 21.03 9.87
CA ASP A 230 -9.04 20.59 8.48
C ASP A 230 -7.81 21.19 7.76
N THR A 231 -6.98 20.34 7.17
CA THR A 231 -5.77 20.78 6.46
C THR A 231 -5.78 20.40 5.00
N GLY A 232 -5.23 21.26 4.16
CA GLY A 232 -5.01 21.02 2.75
C GLY A 232 -3.57 21.35 2.38
N THR A 233 -2.94 20.57 1.51
CA THR A 233 -1.57 20.83 1.08
C THR A 233 -1.37 20.68 -0.43
N VAL A 234 -0.45 21.46 -0.96
CA VAL A 234 0.07 21.37 -2.32
C VAL A 234 1.60 21.39 -2.26
N ASP A 235 2.22 20.35 -2.80
CA ASP A 235 3.67 20.23 -2.95
C ASP A 235 4.04 20.22 -4.42
N LEU A 236 4.95 21.09 -4.86
CA LEU A 236 5.49 21.08 -6.22
C LEU A 236 7.00 21.09 -6.16
N ALA A 237 7.68 20.22 -6.91
CA ALA A 237 9.14 20.24 -6.94
C ALA A 237 9.73 19.76 -8.27
N LEU A 238 10.90 20.32 -8.61
CA LEU A 238 11.70 19.93 -9.76
C LEU A 238 13.08 19.49 -9.27
N PHE A 239 13.50 18.31 -9.71
CA PHE A 239 14.78 17.72 -9.34
C PHE A 239 15.59 17.35 -10.58
N TYR A 240 16.90 17.44 -10.42
CA TYR A 240 17.89 16.87 -11.31
C TYR A 240 18.80 15.95 -10.51
N TRP A 241 19.08 14.77 -11.05
CA TRP A 241 19.99 13.82 -10.46
C TRP A 241 21.05 13.37 -11.46
N LYS A 242 22.22 13.01 -10.94
CA LYS A 242 23.38 12.58 -11.72
C LYS A 242 24.23 11.57 -10.95
N GLN A 243 24.66 10.53 -11.66
CA GLN A 243 25.69 9.62 -11.20
C GLN A 243 27.07 10.27 -11.39
N ALA A 244 27.80 10.45 -10.28
CA ALA A 244 29.15 11.01 -10.22
C ALA A 244 30.08 10.02 -9.49
N GLY A 245 30.73 9.13 -10.25
CA GLY A 245 31.55 8.06 -9.68
C GLY A 245 30.70 7.10 -8.83
N SER A 246 31.07 6.94 -7.56
CA SER A 246 30.34 6.11 -6.59
C SER A 246 29.15 6.80 -5.93
N TYR A 247 28.91 8.08 -6.25
CA TYR A 247 27.84 8.88 -5.70
C TYR A 247 26.72 9.09 -6.71
N GLN A 248 25.48 8.98 -6.26
CA GLN A 248 24.31 9.52 -6.92
C GLN A 248 23.99 10.85 -6.24
N LEU A 249 24.15 11.95 -6.98
CA LEU A 249 23.86 13.29 -6.52
C LEU A 249 22.50 13.73 -7.04
N GLU A 250 21.75 14.45 -6.22
CA GLU A 250 20.45 15.00 -6.58
C GLU A 250 20.32 16.41 -5.99
N GLY A 251 19.79 17.33 -6.78
CA GLY A 251 19.53 18.70 -6.38
C GLY A 251 18.23 19.17 -6.99
N GLY A 252 17.46 19.95 -6.24
CA GLY A 252 16.19 20.46 -6.71
C GLY A 252 15.63 21.57 -5.83
N GLY A 253 14.61 22.21 -6.37
CA GLY A 253 13.82 23.22 -5.69
C GLY A 253 12.36 22.79 -5.63
N GLY A 254 11.66 23.27 -4.63
CA GLY A 254 10.23 23.02 -4.48
C GLY A 254 9.50 24.19 -3.84
N TYR A 255 8.19 24.06 -3.82
CA TYR A 255 7.27 25.00 -3.20
C TYR A 255 6.17 24.18 -2.53
N TYR A 256 5.96 24.46 -1.25
CA TYR A 256 4.89 23.91 -0.43
C TYR A 256 3.89 25.03 -0.15
N TYR A 257 2.61 24.69 -0.15
CA TYR A 257 1.53 25.56 0.28
C TYR A 257 0.54 24.76 1.10
N SER A 258 0.03 25.35 2.17
CA SER A 258 -0.95 24.71 3.03
C SER A 258 -2.07 25.64 3.47
N THR A 259 -3.19 25.01 3.80
CA THR A 259 -4.36 25.65 4.39
C THR A 259 -4.72 24.96 5.70
N ILE A 260 -5.26 25.73 6.65
CA ILE A 260 -5.90 25.26 7.88
C ILE A 260 -7.29 25.91 7.97
N ASP A 261 -8.32 25.17 8.36
CA ASP A 261 -9.73 25.62 8.33
C ASP A 261 -10.14 26.25 6.98
N GLY A 262 -9.60 25.68 5.89
CA GLY A 262 -9.79 26.20 4.52
C GLY A 262 -9.17 27.58 4.24
N GLN A 263 -8.48 28.21 5.20
CA GLN A 263 -7.75 29.46 5.03
C GLN A 263 -6.28 29.20 4.70
N SER A 264 -5.66 30.12 3.95
CA SER A 264 -4.23 30.06 3.66
C SER A 264 -3.40 30.14 4.94
N TYR A 265 -2.57 29.14 5.19
CA TYR A 265 -1.78 29.07 6.43
C TYR A 265 -0.30 29.37 6.18
N GLU A 266 0.34 28.62 5.29
CA GLU A 266 1.80 28.72 5.08
C GLU A 266 2.13 28.51 3.60
N GLN A 267 3.12 29.25 3.11
CA GLN A 267 3.88 28.89 1.93
C GLN A 267 5.36 28.70 2.25
N SER A 268 5.99 27.67 1.67
CA SER A 268 7.40 27.36 1.92
C SER A 268 8.17 26.99 0.66
N PRO A 269 8.92 27.93 0.05
CA PRO A 269 9.92 27.58 -0.95
C PRO A 269 11.05 26.76 -0.31
N MET A 270 11.56 25.79 -1.06
CA MET A 270 12.53 24.80 -0.60
C MET A 270 13.68 24.63 -1.58
N ILE A 271 14.90 24.46 -1.07
CA ILE A 271 16.03 23.87 -1.79
C ILE A 271 16.39 22.54 -1.11
N SER A 272 16.65 21.51 -1.90
CA SER A 272 17.07 20.19 -1.40
C SER A 272 18.26 19.67 -2.18
N LEU A 273 19.29 19.24 -1.46
CA LEU A 273 20.49 18.60 -1.97
C LEU A 273 20.64 17.23 -1.33
N GLN A 274 21.03 16.24 -2.11
CA GLN A 274 21.20 14.87 -1.65
C GLN A 274 22.41 14.22 -2.31
N ALA A 275 23.13 13.45 -1.52
CA ALA A 275 24.18 12.55 -2.00
C ALA A 275 23.91 11.15 -1.45
N LYS A 276 23.78 10.17 -2.33
CA LYS A 276 23.64 8.76 -1.98
C LYS A 276 24.86 7.99 -2.47
N ARG A 277 25.41 7.10 -1.65
CA ARG A 277 26.53 6.23 -2.01
C ARG A 277 26.26 4.82 -1.51
N THR A 278 26.50 3.83 -2.37
CA THR A 278 26.53 2.43 -1.97
C THR A 278 27.85 2.16 -1.26
N LEU A 279 27.81 1.80 0.02
CA LEU A 279 29.01 1.48 0.81
C LEU A 279 29.43 0.02 0.59
N TRP A 280 28.45 -0.89 0.64
CA TRP A 280 28.59 -2.34 0.47
C TRP A 280 27.39 -2.88 -0.32
N PRO A 281 27.42 -4.14 -0.80
CA PRO A 281 26.24 -4.73 -1.44
C PRO A 281 24.98 -4.53 -0.61
N SER A 282 23.94 -4.00 -1.25
CA SER A 282 22.64 -3.71 -0.63
C SER A 282 22.65 -2.74 0.55
N THR A 283 23.75 -2.02 0.81
CA THR A 283 23.85 -1.02 1.89
C THR A 283 24.19 0.35 1.32
N ASN A 284 23.33 1.33 1.61
CA ASN A 284 23.43 2.69 1.11
C ASN A 284 23.59 3.67 2.27
N LEU A 285 24.46 4.65 2.07
CA LEU A 285 24.55 5.83 2.89
C LEU A 285 23.97 7.01 2.10
N ARG A 286 23.06 7.75 2.71
CA ARG A 286 22.43 8.93 2.14
C ARG A 286 22.66 10.12 3.07
N PHE A 287 23.14 11.21 2.50
CA PHE A 287 23.12 12.53 3.12
C PHE A 287 22.12 13.39 2.38
N ARG A 288 21.33 14.16 3.14
CA ARG A 288 20.39 15.12 2.58
C ARG A 288 20.48 16.42 3.38
N TYR A 289 20.55 17.53 2.66
CA TYR A 289 20.39 18.87 3.21
C TYR A 289 19.16 19.51 2.58
N ARG A 290 18.32 20.12 3.41
CA ARG A 290 17.13 20.86 2.99
C ARG A 290 17.10 22.22 3.67
N LEU A 291 16.88 23.26 2.87
CA LEU A 291 16.62 24.61 3.31
C LEU A 291 15.19 24.97 2.94
N ASN A 292 14.42 25.46 3.90
CA ASN A 292 13.08 25.97 3.73
C ASN A 292 13.03 27.40 4.28
N TYR A 293 12.31 28.28 3.61
CA TYR A 293 11.78 29.50 4.24
C TYR A 293 10.30 29.28 4.50
N PHE A 294 9.83 29.59 5.70
CA PHE A 294 8.43 29.53 6.11
C PHE A 294 7.89 30.95 6.04
N ASP A 295 6.89 31.16 5.19
CA ASP A 295 6.15 32.41 5.12
C ASP A 295 4.72 32.09 5.57
N VAL A 296 4.45 32.43 6.83
CA VAL A 296 3.15 32.17 7.46
C VAL A 296 2.21 33.30 7.07
N LEU A 297 1.13 32.91 6.40
CA LEU A 297 0.17 33.81 5.76
C LEU A 297 -0.95 34.23 6.73
N ASP A 298 -1.13 33.47 7.80
CA ASP A 298 -2.02 33.81 8.90
C ASP A 298 -1.30 34.74 9.88
N SER A 299 -1.85 35.94 10.07
CA SER A 299 -1.26 36.95 10.95
C SER A 299 -1.22 36.54 12.42
N ASP A 300 -2.07 35.60 12.84
CA ASP A 300 -2.08 35.12 14.22
C ASP A 300 -0.89 34.19 14.50
N TYR A 301 -0.17 33.76 13.46
CA TYR A 301 0.96 32.82 13.52
C TYR A 301 2.22 33.35 12.82
N ASP A 302 2.28 34.65 12.50
CA ASP A 302 3.37 35.24 11.72
C ASP A 302 4.75 35.06 12.38
N TYR A 303 4.81 34.98 13.71
CA TYR A 303 5.98 34.66 14.53
C TYR A 303 6.65 33.32 14.17
N LEU A 304 5.93 32.40 13.53
CA LEU A 304 6.46 31.13 13.02
C LEU A 304 7.15 31.28 11.66
N SER A 305 7.15 32.46 11.03
CA SER A 305 7.88 32.70 9.78
C SER A 305 9.39 32.63 10.01
N GLY A 306 10.15 32.28 8.97
CA GLY A 306 11.62 32.24 9.02
C GLY A 306 12.25 31.00 8.39
N TRP A 307 13.54 30.83 8.63
CA TRP A 307 14.33 29.77 7.99
C TRP A 307 14.34 28.48 8.78
N ARG A 308 14.41 27.36 8.05
CA ARG A 308 14.67 26.04 8.63
C ARG A 308 15.71 25.29 7.81
N HIS A 309 16.75 24.84 8.50
CA HIS A 309 17.80 23.99 7.97
C HIS A 309 17.60 22.57 8.49
N ARG A 310 17.61 21.57 7.60
CA ARG A 310 17.60 20.15 7.98
C ARG A 310 18.74 19.40 7.32
N THR A 311 19.58 18.78 8.14
CA THR A 311 20.68 17.91 7.69
C THR A 311 20.44 16.50 8.18
N MET A 312 20.34 15.54 7.26
CA MET A 312 20.08 14.13 7.55
C MET A 312 21.23 13.25 7.07
N ALA A 313 21.61 12.27 7.90
CA ALA A 313 22.41 11.13 7.53
C ALA A 313 21.61 9.84 7.75
N GLU A 314 21.46 9.01 6.72
CA GLU A 314 20.68 7.77 6.74
C GLU A 314 21.55 6.62 6.24
N LEU A 315 21.61 5.53 7.01
CA LEU A 315 22.16 4.25 6.60
C LEU A 315 21.01 3.28 6.37
N SER A 316 20.85 2.80 5.14
CA SER A 316 19.83 1.81 4.79
C SER A 316 20.46 0.54 4.25
N ARG A 317 19.84 -0.61 4.57
CA ARG A 317 20.27 -1.92 4.09
C ARG A 317 19.09 -2.77 3.68
N ARG A 318 19.25 -3.48 2.57
CA ARG A 318 18.33 -4.54 2.16
C ARG A 318 18.92 -5.93 2.45
N TRP A 319 18.13 -6.81 3.06
CA TRP A 319 18.48 -8.20 3.30
C TRP A 319 17.25 -9.10 3.11
N GLY A 320 17.27 -10.00 2.12
CA GLY A 320 16.10 -10.81 1.77
C GLY A 320 14.87 -9.94 1.46
N ASN A 321 13.78 -10.20 2.19
CA ASN A 321 12.50 -9.47 2.08
C ASN A 321 12.42 -8.23 2.98
N TYR A 322 13.53 -7.85 3.63
CA TYR A 322 13.60 -6.75 4.56
C TYR A 322 14.41 -5.60 3.97
N ASN A 323 13.98 -4.37 4.25
CA ASN A 323 14.70 -3.14 3.99
C ASN A 323 14.63 -2.28 5.24
N GLY A 324 15.73 -2.18 5.98
CA GLY A 324 15.80 -1.38 7.19
C GLY A 324 16.68 -0.16 7.04
N TYR A 325 16.45 0.83 7.88
CA TYR A 325 17.25 2.03 7.94
C TYR A 325 17.38 2.59 9.35
N LEU A 326 18.47 3.33 9.55
CA LEU A 326 18.71 4.19 10.70
C LEU A 326 19.04 5.59 10.16
N ALA A 327 18.45 6.61 10.76
CA ALA A 327 18.70 7.99 10.37
C ALA A 327 18.85 8.92 11.57
N TYR A 328 19.75 9.87 11.42
CA TYR A 328 19.88 11.03 12.30
C TYR A 328 19.61 12.29 11.51
N THR A 329 18.80 13.20 12.06
CA THR A 329 18.53 14.53 11.49
C THR A 329 18.81 15.61 12.52
N LEU A 330 19.60 16.61 12.13
CA LEU A 330 19.71 17.88 12.83
C LEU A 330 18.81 18.90 12.14
N GLU A 331 17.91 19.51 12.90
CA GLU A 331 17.06 20.62 12.46
C GLU A 331 17.45 21.88 13.24
N LEU A 332 17.71 22.97 12.52
CA LEU A 332 17.96 24.29 13.09
C LEU A 332 16.90 25.25 12.54
N ASN A 333 16.23 25.97 13.41
CA ASN A 333 15.24 26.98 13.05
C ASN A 333 15.80 28.37 13.36
N ASP A 334 15.43 29.34 12.53
CA ASP A 334 15.76 30.75 12.65
C ASP A 334 14.48 31.50 12.28
N ARG A 335 13.55 31.56 13.24
CA ARG A 335 12.23 32.18 13.10
C ARG A 335 12.31 33.67 13.41
N ASP A 336 11.32 34.41 12.94
CA ASP A 336 11.19 35.83 13.23
C ASP A 336 11.02 36.08 14.74
N ASP A 337 10.44 35.12 15.45
CA ASP A 337 10.46 35.05 16.92
C ASP A 337 11.40 33.92 17.40
N GLU A 338 12.48 34.31 18.08
CA GLU A 338 13.50 33.39 18.59
C GLU A 338 12.92 32.38 19.60
N ASP A 339 11.88 32.74 20.35
CA ASP A 339 11.24 31.85 21.34
C ASP A 339 10.61 30.60 20.67
N TYR A 340 10.35 30.67 19.36
CA TYR A 340 9.80 29.58 18.55
C TYR A 340 10.83 28.96 17.59
N SER A 341 12.13 29.16 17.85
CA SER A 341 13.25 28.69 17.02
C SER A 341 14.01 27.51 17.62
N PRO A 342 13.46 26.28 17.59
CA PRO A 342 14.12 25.16 18.23
C PRO A 342 15.32 24.64 17.45
N THR A 343 16.31 24.18 18.21
CA THR A 343 17.29 23.18 17.75
C THR A 343 16.74 21.79 18.04
N ARG A 344 16.67 20.92 17.03
CA ARG A 344 16.14 19.55 17.20
C ARG A 344 17.09 18.48 16.72
N HIS A 345 17.20 17.43 17.54
CA HIS A 345 17.91 16.20 17.26
C HIS A 345 16.90 15.07 17.08
N LEU A 346 16.82 14.51 15.88
CA LEU A 346 15.89 13.41 15.56
C LEU A 346 16.67 12.13 15.22
N PHE A 347 16.43 11.08 15.98
CA PHE A 347 16.89 9.72 15.70
C PHE A 347 15.71 8.90 15.24
N SER A 348 15.86 8.14 14.16
CA SER A 348 14.79 7.29 13.64
C SER A 348 15.32 5.97 13.11
N ALA A 349 14.46 4.97 13.21
CA ALA A 349 14.71 3.63 12.72
C ALA A 349 13.45 3.08 12.07
N GLY A 350 13.61 2.30 11.02
CA GLY A 350 12.47 1.64 10.41
C GLY A 350 12.86 0.37 9.68
N VAL A 351 11.86 -0.47 9.44
CA VAL A 351 11.98 -1.67 8.62
C VAL A 351 10.72 -1.87 7.80
N ASP A 352 10.90 -1.93 6.47
CA ASP A 352 9.92 -2.47 5.55
C ASP A 352 10.18 -3.97 5.39
N MET A 353 9.13 -4.76 5.43
CA MET A 353 9.23 -6.20 5.21
C MET A 353 8.05 -6.73 4.41
N LYS A 354 8.30 -7.75 3.59
CA LYS A 354 7.28 -8.53 2.88
C LYS A 354 7.31 -9.98 3.37
N PRO A 355 6.63 -10.30 4.49
CA PRO A 355 6.62 -11.66 5.02
C PRO A 355 5.93 -12.64 4.07
N LEU A 356 4.96 -12.17 3.27
CA LEU A 356 4.30 -12.90 2.19
C LEU A 356 4.22 -12.00 0.95
N ASP A 357 3.97 -12.57 -0.23
CA ASP A 357 3.95 -11.83 -1.50
C ASP A 357 2.87 -10.72 -1.52
N ASN A 358 1.75 -10.95 -0.84
CA ASN A 358 0.60 -10.06 -0.73
C ASN A 358 0.51 -9.31 0.61
N ILE A 359 1.49 -9.46 1.51
CA ILE A 359 1.50 -8.76 2.80
C ILE A 359 2.77 -7.92 2.93
N GLY A 360 2.60 -6.63 3.18
CA GLY A 360 3.65 -5.71 3.59
C GLY A 360 3.48 -5.33 5.06
N VAL A 361 4.60 -5.18 5.76
CA VAL A 361 4.64 -4.60 7.10
C VAL A 361 5.70 -3.50 7.08
N ASN A 362 5.34 -2.30 7.51
CA ASN A 362 6.26 -1.21 7.76
C ASN A 362 6.21 -0.89 9.26
N LEU A 363 7.38 -0.88 9.89
CA LEU A 363 7.58 -0.46 11.26
C LEU A 363 8.48 0.77 11.26
N TYR A 364 8.13 1.77 12.04
CA TYR A 364 8.90 2.98 12.24
C TYR A 364 8.89 3.37 13.72
N VAL A 365 10.04 3.85 14.20
CA VAL A 365 10.16 4.54 15.48
C VAL A 365 11.02 5.78 15.31
N GLY A 366 10.70 6.82 16.06
CA GLY A 366 11.49 8.04 16.12
C GLY A 366 11.56 8.57 17.55
N TYR A 367 12.67 9.23 17.84
CA TYR A 367 12.90 9.97 19.07
C TYR A 367 13.46 11.35 18.69
N ARG A 368 12.83 12.39 19.20
CA ARG A 368 13.19 13.79 18.98
C ARG A 368 13.47 14.44 20.32
N SER A 369 14.61 15.09 20.45
CA SER A 369 14.84 16.09 21.50
C SER A 369 14.83 17.48 20.85
N SER A 370 14.13 18.43 21.46
CA SER A 370 13.98 19.81 21.00
C SER A 370 14.34 20.76 22.14
N HIS A 371 15.23 21.69 21.85
CA HIS A 371 15.62 22.75 22.78
C HIS A 371 15.18 24.10 22.20
N TYR A 372 14.49 24.91 23.00
CA TYR A 372 14.03 26.25 22.66
C TYR A 372 14.72 27.26 23.57
N ASP A 373 15.51 28.16 22.98
CA ASP A 373 16.11 29.31 23.67
C ASP A 373 15.02 30.39 23.83
N ILE A 374 14.39 30.49 25.00
CA ILE A 374 13.27 31.41 25.22
C ILE A 374 13.78 32.68 25.91
N ALA A 375 13.80 33.81 25.19
CA ALA A 375 14.34 35.07 25.69
C ALA A 375 13.57 35.62 26.90
N SER A 376 12.28 35.30 27.00
CA SER A 376 11.37 35.84 28.01
C SER A 376 11.16 34.96 29.25
N PHE A 377 11.59 33.69 29.22
CA PHE A 377 11.34 32.67 30.25
C PHE A 377 12.58 31.77 30.45
N ASP A 378 12.45 30.70 31.23
CA ASP A 378 13.45 29.64 31.24
C ASP A 378 13.39 28.87 29.90
N ASP A 379 14.54 28.36 29.44
CA ASP A 379 14.60 27.52 28.23
C ASP A 379 13.62 26.35 28.33
N ARG A 380 13.01 25.97 27.22
CA ARG A 380 12.08 24.82 27.15
C ARG A 380 12.74 23.62 26.50
N GLU A 381 12.59 22.47 27.13
CA GLU A 381 13.05 21.18 26.63
C GLU A 381 11.86 20.27 26.33
N GLU A 382 11.83 19.70 25.13
CA GLU A 382 10.81 18.72 24.74
C GLU A 382 11.45 17.43 24.20
N GLU A 383 11.00 16.31 24.72
CA GLU A 383 11.31 14.98 24.21
C GLU A 383 10.05 14.36 23.58
N ARG A 384 10.17 13.85 22.34
CA ARG A 384 9.05 13.18 21.67
C ARG A 384 9.44 11.82 21.15
N PHE A 385 8.70 10.80 21.58
CA PHE A 385 8.74 9.48 20.99
C PHE A 385 7.56 9.30 20.03
N ASN A 386 7.81 8.65 18.89
CA ASN A 386 6.72 8.20 18.01
C ASN A 386 6.97 6.80 17.46
N ALA A 387 5.89 6.06 17.25
CA ALA A 387 5.90 4.74 16.65
C ALA A 387 4.80 4.60 15.61
N THR A 388 5.09 3.90 14.52
CA THR A 388 4.11 3.57 13.50
C THR A 388 4.23 2.10 13.11
N LEU A 389 3.08 1.44 13.02
CA LEU A 389 2.92 0.14 12.38
C LEU A 389 1.94 0.30 11.23
N ASN A 390 2.37 -0.05 10.02
CA ASN A 390 1.49 -0.13 8.86
C ASN A 390 1.49 -1.57 8.33
N LEU A 391 0.30 -2.18 8.29
CA LEU A 391 0.07 -3.49 7.70
C LEU A 391 -0.66 -3.29 6.38
N THR A 392 -0.04 -3.71 5.27
CA THR A 392 -0.59 -3.56 3.92
C THR A 392 -0.91 -4.92 3.32
N TYR A 393 -2.11 -5.05 2.77
CA TYR A 393 -2.53 -6.16 1.92
C TYR A 393 -2.56 -5.71 0.46
N PHE A 394 -1.72 -6.30 -0.38
CA PHE A 394 -1.62 -5.97 -1.80
C PHE A 394 -2.63 -6.81 -2.60
N LEU A 395 -3.56 -6.14 -3.28
CA LEU A 395 -4.49 -6.74 -4.22
C LEU A 395 -3.82 -6.97 -5.57
N VAL A 396 -4.25 -8.01 -6.28
CA VAL A 396 -3.58 -8.41 -7.53
C VAL A 396 -3.73 -7.39 -8.65
N ASN A 397 -4.77 -6.55 -8.61
CA ASN A 397 -5.01 -5.45 -9.54
C ASN A 397 -4.18 -4.17 -9.25
N GLY A 398 -3.23 -4.24 -8.31
CA GLY A 398 -2.33 -3.15 -7.94
C GLY A 398 -2.88 -2.18 -6.89
N TRP A 399 -4.13 -2.35 -6.47
CA TRP A 399 -4.66 -1.66 -5.29
C TRP A 399 -4.11 -2.28 -4.01
N GLU A 400 -4.10 -1.52 -2.93
CA GLU A 400 -3.71 -1.98 -1.60
C GLU A 400 -4.72 -1.50 -0.56
N ILE A 401 -4.92 -2.34 0.45
CA ILE A 401 -5.66 -1.99 1.66
C ILE A 401 -4.65 -1.99 2.78
N SER A 402 -4.55 -0.91 3.56
CA SER A 402 -3.63 -0.89 4.70
C SER A 402 -4.28 -0.40 5.98
N CYS A 403 -3.76 -0.86 7.10
CA CYS A 403 -4.10 -0.39 8.43
C CYS A 403 -2.85 0.20 9.05
N LYS A 404 -2.88 1.51 9.32
CA LYS A 404 -1.82 2.27 9.96
C LYS A 404 -2.24 2.54 11.41
N VAL A 405 -1.36 2.22 12.34
CA VAL A 405 -1.49 2.55 13.76
C VAL A 405 -0.33 3.45 14.13
N GLU A 406 -0.63 4.57 14.77
CA GLU A 406 0.31 5.59 15.17
C GLU A 406 0.19 5.85 16.66
N TYR A 407 1.34 6.02 17.30
CA TYR A 407 1.46 6.45 18.68
C TYR A 407 2.49 7.58 18.75
N ALA A 408 2.17 8.62 19.50
CA ALA A 408 3.08 9.70 19.84
C ALA A 408 2.95 10.03 21.33
N ASP A 409 4.09 10.37 21.92
CA ASP A 409 4.25 10.72 23.32
C ASP A 409 5.24 11.87 23.37
N ASN A 410 4.80 13.01 23.89
CA ASN A 410 5.62 14.21 24.05
C ASN A 410 5.67 14.56 25.52
N GLU A 411 6.89 14.63 26.05
CA GLU A 411 7.20 15.10 27.39
C GLU A 411 7.93 16.44 27.27
N SER A 412 7.55 17.39 28.10
CA SER A 412 8.03 18.76 28.15
C SER A 412 8.31 19.15 29.60
N ASP A 413 9.24 20.07 29.83
CA ASP A 413 9.40 20.72 31.14
C ASP A 413 8.32 21.78 31.43
N ASP A 414 7.53 22.13 30.42
CA ASP A 414 6.26 22.85 30.53
C ASP A 414 5.09 21.92 30.21
N ASP A 415 4.31 21.57 31.24
CA ASP A 415 3.15 20.66 31.21
C ASP A 415 2.12 21.01 30.12
N LEU A 416 2.07 22.27 29.64
CA LEU A 416 1.17 22.70 28.55
C LEU A 416 1.45 21.97 27.23
N TYR A 417 2.68 21.48 27.04
CA TYR A 417 3.12 20.81 25.81
C TYR A 417 3.25 19.29 25.99
N ASP A 418 2.91 18.75 27.16
CA ASP A 418 2.78 17.31 27.33
C ASP A 418 1.59 16.80 26.54
N TYR A 419 1.69 15.64 25.90
CA TYR A 419 0.53 14.95 25.34
C TYR A 419 0.83 13.50 24.96
N THR A 420 -0.22 12.68 24.99
CA THR A 420 -0.24 11.41 24.28
C THR A 420 -1.23 11.45 23.12
N ARG A 421 -0.92 10.73 22.04
CA ARG A 421 -1.81 10.61 20.88
C ARG A 421 -1.72 9.23 20.26
N ASN A 422 -2.87 8.63 19.99
CA ASN A 422 -3.05 7.42 19.20
C ASN A 422 -3.94 7.72 18.00
N ALA A 423 -3.52 7.26 16.82
CA ALA A 423 -4.36 7.32 15.63
C ALA A 423 -4.36 5.98 14.90
N VAL A 424 -5.51 5.64 14.32
CA VAL A 424 -5.67 4.45 13.48
C VAL A 424 -6.33 4.85 12.17
N THR A 425 -5.72 4.48 11.04
CA THR A 425 -6.25 4.81 9.71
C THR A 425 -6.31 3.57 8.83
N LEU A 426 -7.45 3.36 8.19
CA LEU A 426 -7.62 2.37 7.13
C LEU A 426 -7.53 3.05 5.78
N TYR A 427 -6.53 2.68 4.98
CA TYR A 427 -6.32 3.22 3.64
C TYR A 427 -6.75 2.25 2.54
N PHE A 428 -7.27 2.83 1.46
CA PHE A 428 -7.38 2.20 0.15
C PHE A 428 -6.56 3.01 -0.84
N ALA A 429 -5.54 2.39 -1.44
CA ALA A 429 -4.55 3.11 -2.22
C ALA A 429 -4.09 2.35 -3.47
N ARG A 430 -3.45 3.04 -4.40
CA ARG A 430 -2.86 2.42 -5.58
C ARG A 430 -1.70 3.23 -6.13
N LEU A 431 -0.65 2.52 -6.51
CA LEU A 431 0.43 3.02 -7.36
C LEU A 431 0.11 2.70 -8.83
N PHE A 432 0.23 3.71 -9.70
CA PHE A 432 0.03 3.67 -11.15
C PHE A 432 1.36 3.83 -11.89
#